data_AF-A0A931Q7C2-F1
#
_entry.id   AF-A0A931Q7C2-F1
#
_cell.length_a   1.000
_cell.length_b   1.000
_cell.length_c   1.000
_cell.angle_alpha   90.00
_cell.angle_beta   90.00
_cell.angle_gamma   90.00
#
_symmetry.space_group_name_H-M   'P 1'
#
loop_
_entity.id
_entity.type
_entity.pdbx_description
1 polymer ?
#
loop_
_entity_poly.entity_id
_entity_poly.type
_entity_poly.pdbx_seq_one_letter_code
_entity_poly.pdbx_strand_id
1 'polypeptide(L)'
;MKKIKGIVARNASELAEVLGLTPAEGLEIKIRSDLNDKIIAVVQKKGLTHAQVAQLAGTSRTRITAIMNRNTMEISTDLMLRVIASLGIRAKIIFQKAA
;
A
#
# COMPACT_ATOMS: atom_id res chain seq x y z
N MET A 1 10.62 -21.96 -30.38
CA MET A 1 10.02 -21.70 -29.05
C MET A 1 8.52 -21.49 -29.22
N LYS A 2 7.66 -22.25 -28.53
CA LYS A 2 6.20 -22.04 -28.58
C LYS A 2 5.91 -20.65 -28.00
N LYS A 3 5.21 -19.77 -28.75
CA LYS A 3 4.77 -18.47 -28.23
C LYS A 3 3.83 -18.73 -27.05
N ILE A 4 4.25 -18.37 -25.84
CA ILE A 4 3.39 -18.37 -24.67
C ILE A 4 2.33 -17.28 -24.90
N LYS A 5 1.05 -17.65 -24.96
CA LYS A 5 -0.05 -16.69 -24.92
C LYS A 5 -0.12 -16.16 -23.49
N GLY A 6 0.50 -15.01 -23.26
CA GLY A 6 0.42 -14.29 -21.98
C GLY A 6 -0.89 -13.52 -21.85
N ILE A 7 -1.42 -13.44 -20.64
CA ILE A 7 -2.49 -12.51 -20.27
C ILE A 7 -1.81 -11.23 -19.79
N VAL A 8 -2.26 -10.07 -20.27
CA VAL A 8 -1.72 -8.76 -19.85
C VAL A 8 -2.83 -7.98 -19.16
N ALA A 9 -2.69 -7.80 -17.85
CA ALA A 9 -3.51 -6.88 -17.07
C ALA A 9 -2.88 -5.48 -17.11
N ARG A 10 -3.68 -4.45 -17.41
CA ARG A 10 -3.23 -3.06 -17.56
C ARG A 10 -3.43 -2.22 -16.31
N ASN A 11 -4.24 -2.68 -15.37
CA ASN A 11 -4.52 -2.00 -14.12
C ASN A 11 -4.80 -3.02 -13.00
N ALA A 12 -4.88 -2.52 -11.76
CA ALA A 12 -5.10 -3.35 -10.59
C ALA A 12 -6.42 -4.13 -10.63
N SER A 13 -7.47 -3.58 -11.25
CA SER A 13 -8.77 -4.26 -11.38
C SER A 13 -8.69 -5.44 -12.35
N GLU A 14 -8.11 -5.24 -13.53
CA GLU A 14 -7.86 -6.33 -14.49
C GLU A 14 -6.95 -7.40 -13.89
N LEU A 15 -5.93 -6.99 -13.12
CA LEU A 15 -5.04 -7.95 -12.46
C LEU A 15 -5.78 -8.77 -11.40
N ALA A 16 -6.63 -8.13 -10.60
CA ALA A 16 -7.45 -8.81 -9.61
C ALA A 16 -8.37 -9.86 -10.26
N GLU A 17 -9.02 -9.51 -11.37
CA GLU A 17 -9.85 -10.44 -12.15
C GLU A 17 -9.04 -11.63 -12.68
N VAL A 18 -7.88 -11.38 -13.27
CA VAL A 18 -6.97 -12.45 -13.77
C VAL A 18 -6.51 -13.38 -12.64
N LEU A 19 -6.37 -12.86 -11.42
CA LEU A 19 -6.01 -13.62 -10.23
C LEU A 19 -7.21 -14.30 -9.54
N GLY A 20 -8.43 -14.13 -10.06
CA GLY A 20 -9.65 -14.72 -9.50
C GLY A 20 -10.11 -14.07 -8.19
N LEU A 21 -9.70 -12.82 -7.94
CA LEU A 21 -10.09 -12.05 -6.76
C LEU A 21 -11.45 -11.39 -6.97
N THR A 22 -12.21 -11.24 -5.89
CA THR A 22 -13.43 -10.45 -5.89
C THR A 22 -13.14 -8.96 -6.09
N PRO A 23 -14.11 -8.16 -6.59
CA PRO A 23 -13.94 -6.72 -6.69
C PRO A 23 -13.56 -6.04 -5.36
N ALA A 24 -14.06 -6.56 -4.24
CA ALA A 24 -13.76 -6.06 -2.90
C ALA A 24 -12.29 -6.29 -2.53
N GLU A 25 -11.76 -7.50 -2.74
CA GLU A 25 -10.35 -7.82 -2.50
C GLU A 25 -9.42 -7.00 -3.39
N GLY A 26 -9.76 -6.87 -4.68
CA GLY A 26 -9.00 -6.04 -5.62
C GLY A 26 -8.94 -4.57 -5.19
N LEU A 27 -10.07 -4.02 -4.72
CA LEU A 27 -10.14 -2.66 -4.19
C LEU A 27 -9.28 -2.49 -2.93
N GLU A 28 -9.38 -3.44 -1.98
CA GLU A 28 -8.60 -3.41 -0.75
C GLU A 28 -7.09 -3.43 -1.04
N ILE A 29 -6.65 -4.37 -1.87
CA ILE A 29 -5.24 -4.50 -2.28
C ILE A 29 -4.76 -3.21 -2.95
N LYS A 30 -5.54 -2.65 -3.87
CA LYS A 30 -5.20 -1.41 -4.56
C LYS A 30 -5.01 -0.26 -3.57
N ILE A 31 -5.97 -0.03 -2.67
CA ILE A 31 -5.90 1.05 -1.68
C ILE A 31 -4.67 0.88 -0.78
N ARG A 32 -4.43 -0.34 -0.29
CA ARG A 32 -3.28 -0.64 0.58
C ARG A 32 -1.94 -0.45 -0.16
N SER A 33 -1.88 -0.82 -1.44
CA SER A 33 -0.71 -0.62 -2.30
C SER A 33 -0.43 0.87 -2.53
N ASP A 34 -1.44 1.64 -2.93
CA ASP A 34 -1.33 3.09 -3.16
C ASP A 34 -0.90 3.83 -1.87
N LEU A 35 -1.44 3.40 -0.73
CA LEU A 35 -1.08 3.95 0.58
C LEU A 35 0.38 3.62 0.94
N ASN A 36 0.80 2.38 0.74
CA ASN A 36 2.18 1.95 1.04
C ASN A 36 3.20 2.67 0.14
N ASP A 37 2.90 2.80 -1.16
CA ASP A 37 3.69 3.59 -2.12
C ASP A 37 3.90 5.01 -1.62
N LYS A 38 2.81 5.64 -1.13
CA LYS A 38 2.87 7.00 -0.64
C LYS A 38 3.71 7.13 0.63
N ILE A 39 3.61 6.17 1.55
CA ILE A 39 4.45 6.14 2.76
C ILE A 39 5.92 6.03 2.38
N ILE A 40 6.29 5.05 1.55
CA ILE A 40 7.67 4.83 1.10
C ILE A 40 8.24 6.09 0.46
N ALA A 41 7.49 6.70 -0.48
CA ALA A 41 7.91 7.91 -1.16
C ALA A 41 8.15 9.09 -0.22
N VAL A 42 7.30 9.26 0.80
CA VAL A 42 7.43 10.38 1.76
C VAL A 42 8.58 10.15 2.73
N VAL A 43 8.78 8.91 3.21
CA VAL A 43 9.90 8.54 4.07
C VAL A 43 11.23 8.79 3.34
N GLN A 44 11.34 8.34 2.09
CA GLN A 44 12.52 8.55 1.24
C GLN A 44 12.75 10.03 0.96
N LYS A 45 11.72 10.78 0.56
CA LYS A 45 11.82 12.23 0.29
C LYS A 45 12.30 13.01 1.52
N LYS A 46 11.90 12.60 2.72
CA LYS A 46 12.31 13.25 3.99
C LYS A 46 13.63 12.73 4.54
N GLY A 47 14.22 11.69 3.96
CA GLY A 47 15.46 11.08 4.46
C GLY A 47 15.34 10.48 5.86
N LEU A 48 14.15 10.01 6.25
CA LEU A 48 13.90 9.49 7.59
C LEU A 48 14.37 8.05 7.73
N THR A 49 15.03 7.74 8.84
CA THR A 49 15.34 6.37 9.23
C THR A 49 14.08 5.63 9.70
N HIS A 50 14.08 4.30 9.63
CA HIS A 50 12.95 3.50 10.11
C HIS A 50 12.65 3.74 11.60
N ALA A 51 13.68 4.02 12.41
CA ALA A 51 13.52 4.32 13.83
C ALA A 51 12.79 5.66 14.07
N GLN A 52 13.13 6.70 13.32
CA GLN A 52 12.45 8.00 13.39
C GLN A 52 10.98 7.88 12.98
N VAL A 53 10.68 7.15 11.90
CA VAL A 53 9.29 6.93 11.47
C VAL A 53 8.51 6.14 12.53
N ALA A 54 9.12 5.12 13.13
CA ALA A 54 8.50 4.33 14.20
C ALA A 54 8.14 5.18 15.41
N GLN A 55 9.06 6.07 15.83
CA GLN A 55 8.84 7.02 16.92
C GLN A 55 7.70 8.00 16.58
N LEU A 56 7.71 8.60 15.39
CA LEU A 56 6.67 9.53 14.93
C LEU A 56 5.29 8.85 14.86
N ALA A 57 5.23 7.61 14.38
CA ALA A 57 3.99 6.87 14.20
C ALA A 57 3.51 6.12 15.46
N GLY A 58 4.28 6.13 16.55
CA GLY A 58 3.94 5.39 17.77
C GLY A 58 3.83 3.88 17.54
N THR A 59 4.75 3.30 16.78
CA THR A 59 4.76 1.86 16.44
C THR A 59 6.16 1.26 16.52
N SER A 60 6.30 -0.05 16.29
CA SER A 60 7.61 -0.70 16.35
C SER A 60 8.42 -0.46 15.07
N ARG A 61 9.75 -0.40 15.22
CA ARG A 61 10.68 -0.32 14.07
C ARG A 61 10.50 -1.48 13.10
N THR A 62 10.20 -2.69 13.59
CA THR A 62 9.95 -3.87 12.75
C THR A 62 8.75 -3.68 11.82
N ARG A 63 7.64 -3.10 12.33
CA ARG A 63 6.47 -2.81 11.50
C ARG A 63 6.78 -1.78 10.42
N ILE A 64 7.60 -0.76 10.73
CA ILE A 64 8.07 0.20 9.72
C ILE A 64 8.96 -0.48 8.68
N THR A 65 9.91 -1.33 9.08
CA THR A 65 10.74 -2.09 8.14
C THR A 65 9.88 -2.96 7.21
N ALA A 66 8.83 -3.60 7.73
CA ALA A 66 7.92 -4.40 6.95
C ALA A 66 7.18 -3.56 5.88
N ILE A 67 6.67 -2.38 6.26
CA ILE A 67 6.08 -1.38 5.34
C ILE A 67 7.08 -0.98 4.25
N MET A 68 8.30 -0.59 4.64
CA MET A 68 9.34 -0.15 3.69
C MET A 68 9.77 -1.27 2.72
N ASN A 69 9.67 -2.54 3.14
CA ASN A 69 9.95 -3.71 2.31
C ASN A 69 8.72 -4.23 1.55
N ARG A 70 7.58 -3.52 1.58
CA ARG A 70 6.29 -3.95 0.99
C ARG A 70 5.77 -5.28 1.53
N ASN A 71 6.25 -5.71 2.70
CA ASN A 71 5.73 -6.87 3.41
C ASN A 71 4.63 -6.42 4.38
N THR A 72 3.43 -6.22 3.86
CA THR A 72 2.33 -5.59 4.60
C THR A 72 1.23 -6.56 5.05
N MET A 73 1.42 -7.87 4.94
CA MET A 73 0.41 -8.88 5.30
C MET A 73 -0.10 -8.69 6.75
N GLU A 74 0.83 -8.49 7.70
CA GLU A 74 0.54 -8.32 9.13
C GLU A 74 0.34 -6.85 9.56
N ILE A 75 0.22 -5.94 8.59
CA ILE A 75 0.11 -4.50 8.82
C ILE A 75 -1.33 -4.06 8.52
N SER A 76 -2.08 -3.61 9.52
CA SER A 76 -3.44 -3.12 9.28
C SER A 76 -3.44 -1.82 8.46
N THR A 77 -4.53 -1.57 7.73
CA THR A 77 -4.72 -0.33 6.97
C THR A 77 -4.74 0.88 7.91
N ASP A 78 -5.29 0.74 9.12
CA ASP A 78 -5.34 1.78 10.15
C ASP A 78 -3.94 2.18 10.62
N LEU A 79 -3.01 1.22 10.73
CA LEU A 79 -1.63 1.53 11.05
C LEU A 79 -0.96 2.31 9.92
N MET A 80 -1.18 1.91 8.67
CA MET A 80 -0.66 2.67 7.52
C MET A 80 -1.21 4.10 7.48
N LEU A 81 -2.50 4.28 7.76
CA LEU A 81 -3.13 5.60 7.85
C LEU A 81 -2.53 6.47 8.98
N ARG A 82 -2.24 5.89 10.14
CA ARG A 82 -1.54 6.60 11.22
C ARG A 82 -0.10 6.97 10.85
N VAL A 83 0.62 6.07 10.16
CA VAL A 83 1.99 6.34 9.69
C VAL A 83 1.99 7.48 8.68
N ILE A 84 1.12 7.48 7.67
CA ILE A 84 1.11 8.56 6.67
C ILE A 84 0.70 9.92 7.31
N ALA A 85 -0.21 9.89 8.29
CA ALA A 85 -0.59 11.07 9.06
C ALA A 85 0.55 11.61 9.93
N SER A 86 1.31 10.75 10.62
CA SER A 86 2.48 11.19 11.41
C SER A 86 3.62 11.75 10.56
N LEU A 87 3.66 11.36 9.28
CA LEU A 87 4.53 11.97 8.27
C LEU A 87 4.01 13.32 7.76
N GLY A 88 2.92 13.86 8.32
CA GLY A 88 2.36 15.17 7.96
C GLY A 88 1.59 15.17 6.65
N ILE A 89 1.12 14.00 6.19
CA ILE A 89 0.35 13.86 4.96
C ILE A 89 -1.11 13.57 5.31
N ARG A 90 -2.01 14.44 4.86
CA ARG A 90 -3.46 14.25 5.03
C ARG A 90 -4.00 13.41 3.88
N ALA A 91 -4.58 12.24 4.20
CA ALA A 91 -5.33 11.45 3.24
C ALA A 91 -6.71 12.09 2.98
N LYS A 92 -7.17 12.06 1.72
CA LYS A 92 -8.53 12.43 1.32
C LYS A 92 -9.19 11.18 0.74
N ILE A 93 -10.30 10.76 1.34
CA ILE A 93 -11.12 9.66 0.83
C ILE A 93 -12.27 10.26 0.04
N ILE A 94 -12.49 9.75 -1.18
CA ILE A 94 -13.59 10.13 -2.05
C ILE A 94 -14.40 8.87 -2.32
N PHE A 95 -15.70 8.93 -2.07
CA PHE A 95 -16.61 7.81 -2.32
C PHE A 95 -17.19 7.92 -3.72
N GLN A 96 -17.27 6.77 -4.39
CA GLN A 96 -17.89 6.63 -5.71
C GLN A 96 -18.81 5.41 -5.67
N LYS A 97 -19.80 5.38 -6.57
CA LYS A 97 -20.71 4.23 -6.67
C LYS A 97 -19.92 2.99 -7.07
N ALA A 98 -20.09 1.90 -6.34
CA ALA A 98 -19.57 0.60 -6.75
C ALA A 98 -20.30 0.15 -8.02
N ALA A 99 -19.53 -0.29 -9.02
CA ALA A 99 -20.04 -0.79 -10.30
C ALA A 99 -20.82 -2.09 -10.10
#